data_AF-A0A972ZX41-F1
#
_entry.id   AF-A0A972ZX41-F1
#
_cell.length_a   1.000
_cell.length_b   1.000
_cell.length_c   1.000
_cell.angle_alpha   90.00
_cell.angle_beta   90.00
_cell.angle_gamma   90.00
#
_symmetry.space_group_name_H-M   'P 1'
#
loop_
_entity.id
_entity.type
_entity.pdbx_description
1 polymer ?
#
loop_
_entity_poly.entity_id
_entity_poly.type
_entity_poly.pdbx_seq_one_letter_code
_entity_poly.pdbx_strand_id
1 'polypeptide(L)' 'MDFKVGDTVRMIDERTARGFGVWEKVGEVIEIVDDGTSIKRISVKFPDAEPIIGMVSGQFELV' A
#
# COMPACT_ATOMS: atom_id res chain seq x y z
N MET A 1 -2.40 -3.49 13.49
CA MET A 1 -3.60 -3.78 12.67
C MET A 1 -3.09 -4.53 11.44
N ASP A 2 -3.66 -5.69 11.12
CA ASP A 2 -3.24 -6.47 9.95
C ASP A 2 -4.11 -6.08 8.75
N PHE A 3 -3.48 -5.69 7.66
CA PHE A 3 -4.16 -5.42 6.39
C PHE A 3 -4.69 -6.73 5.78
N LYS A 4 -5.80 -6.62 5.06
CA LYS A 4 -6.47 -7.71 4.33
C LYS A 4 -6.75 -7.29 2.89
N VAL A 5 -6.88 -8.27 2.01
CA VAL A 5 -7.34 -8.01 0.63
C VAL A 5 -8.74 -7.40 0.67
N GLY A 6 -8.95 -6.34 -0.11
CA GLY A 6 -10.15 -5.51 -0.10
C GLY A 6 -10.10 -4.33 0.87
N ASP A 7 -9.08 -4.24 1.74
CA ASP A 7 -8.94 -3.07 2.61
C ASP A 7 -8.65 -1.82 1.79
N THR A 8 -9.30 -0.74 2.17
CA THR A 8 -9.09 0.58 1.61
C THR A 8 -7.98 1.28 2.38
N VAL A 9 -6.94 1.74 1.67
CA VAL A 9 -5.71 2.26 2.28
C VAL A 9 -5.23 3.51 1.58
N ARG A 10 -4.47 4.34 2.29
CA ARG A 10 -3.72 5.45 1.68
C ARG A 10 -2.24 5.32 1.99
N MET A 11 -1.41 5.85 1.09
CA MET A 11 0.03 5.90 1.31
C MET A 11 0.38 7.14 2.14
N ILE A 12 1.09 6.94 3.25
CA ILE A 12 1.44 8.02 4.20
C ILE A 12 2.85 8.56 4.00
N ASP A 13 3.73 7.79 3.36
CA ASP A 13 5.05 8.26 2.99
C ASP A 13 4.96 9.17 1.76
N GLU A 14 4.95 10.49 2.00
CA GLU A 14 4.79 11.53 0.98
C GLU A 14 5.79 11.39 -0.16
N ARG A 15 7.05 11.09 0.14
CA ARG A 15 8.10 10.99 -0.88
C ARG A 15 7.80 9.86 -1.86
N THR A 16 7.47 8.68 -1.33
CA THR A 16 7.13 7.51 -2.14
C THR A 16 5.82 7.74 -2.91
N ALA A 17 4.79 8.26 -2.23
CA ALA A 17 3.49 8.52 -2.83
C ALA A 17 3.57 9.52 -4.00
N ARG A 18 4.36 10.58 -3.86
CA ARG A 18 4.62 11.52 -4.96
C ARG A 18 5.43 10.89 -6.08
N GLY A 19 6.40 10.03 -5.77
CA GLY A 19 7.17 9.28 -6.77
C GLY A 19 6.31 8.39 -7.66
N PHE A 20 5.20 7.87 -7.12
CA PHE A 20 4.22 7.07 -7.86
C PHE A 20 3.00 7.86 -8.35
N GLY A 21 2.89 9.17 -8.07
CA GLY A 21 1.72 9.97 -8.45
C GLY A 21 0.42 9.62 -7.72
N VAL A 22 0.53 9.05 -6.51
CA VAL A 22 -0.60 8.59 -5.67
C VAL A 22 -0.76 9.39 -4.38
N TRP A 23 -0.08 10.53 -4.25
CA TRP A 23 -0.26 11.41 -3.09
C TRP A 23 -1.73 11.83 -2.95
N GLU A 24 -2.25 11.73 -1.72
CA GLU A 24 -3.67 11.97 -1.37
C GLU A 24 -4.69 11.05 -2.07
N LYS A 25 -4.23 10.03 -2.80
CA LYS A 25 -5.12 9.00 -3.36
C LYS A 25 -5.30 7.86 -2.37
N VAL A 26 -6.43 7.19 -2.55
CA VAL A 26 -6.78 5.97 -1.85
C VAL A 26 -6.64 4.81 -2.83
N GLY A 27 -6.13 3.69 -2.35
CA GLY A 27 -6.00 2.45 -3.09
C GLY A 27 -6.64 1.29 -2.33
N GLU A 28 -6.74 0.16 -3.01
CA GLU A 28 -7.26 -1.08 -2.43
C GLU A 28 -6.15 -2.12 -2.35
N VAL A 29 -6.06 -2.82 -1.22
CA VAL A 29 -5.15 -3.95 -1.07
C VAL A 29 -5.65 -5.09 -1.95
N ILE A 30 -4.87 -5.46 -2.95
CA ILE A 30 -5.22 -6.57 -3.87
C ILE A 30 -4.52 -7.88 -3.50
N GLU A 31 -3.41 -7.80 -2.74
CA GLU A 31 -2.61 -8.97 -2.38
C GLU A 31 -1.83 -8.71 -1.07
N ILE A 32 -1.73 -9.74 -0.24
CA ILE A 32 -0.80 -9.78 0.90
C ILE A 32 0.46 -10.49 0.43
N VAL A 33 1.59 -9.77 0.43
CA VAL A 33 2.86 -10.29 -0.06
C VAL A 33 3.64 -10.87 1.12
N ASP A 34 3.80 -12.19 1.13
CA ASP A 34 4.68 -12.92 2.03
C ASP A 34 5.89 -13.45 1.25
N ASP A 35 7.04 -12.82 1.47
CA ASP A 35 8.31 -13.20 0.85
C ASP A 35 9.19 -14.05 1.79
N GLY A 36 8.62 -14.58 2.88
CA GLY A 36 9.35 -15.36 3.89
C GLY A 36 10.23 -14.49 4.79
N THR A 37 10.10 -13.16 4.73
CA THR A 37 10.76 -12.25 5.66
C THR A 37 9.82 -11.88 6.81
N SER A 38 10.38 -11.40 7.93
CA SER A 38 9.57 -10.88 9.04
C SER A 38 8.85 -9.56 8.70
N ILE A 39 9.03 -9.01 7.49
CA ILE A 39 8.47 -7.73 7.06
C ILE A 39 7.21 -7.99 6.23
N LYS A 40 6.05 -7.61 6.78
CA LYS A 40 4.78 -7.70 6.04
C LYS A 40 4.72 -6.65 4.94
N ARG A 41 4.42 -7.09 3.71
CA ARG A 41 4.17 -6.21 2.57
C ARG A 41 2.78 -6.46 1.99
N ILE A 42 2.26 -5.44 1.32
CA ILE A 42 0.98 -5.49 0.62
C ILE A 42 1.14 -4.89 -0.77
N SER A 43 0.38 -5.43 -1.72
CA SER A 43 0.21 -4.85 -3.05
C SER A 43 -1.07 -4.03 -3.06
N VAL A 44 -0.97 -2.76 -3.44
CA VAL A 44 -2.08 -1.81 -3.43
C VAL A 44 -2.32 -1.29 -4.84
N LYS A 45 -3.56 -1.43 -5.33
CA LYS A 45 -3.98 -0.85 -6.60
C LYS A 45 -4.55 0.54 -6.36
N PHE A 46 -3.95 1.55 -7.00
CA PHE A 46 -4.48 2.90 -7.07
C PHE A 46 -5.18 3.14 -8.42
N PRO A 47 -6.15 4.07 -8.51
CA PRO A 47 -6.94 4.28 -9.73
C PRO A 47 -6.12 4.54 -10.99
N ASP A 48 -5.00 5.27 -10.87
CA ASP A 48 -4.19 5.75 -11.99
C ASP A 48 -2.73 5.24 -11.96
N ALA A 49 -2.45 4.20 -11.19
CA ALA A 49 -1.10 3.65 -11.08
C ALA A 49 -1.09 2.13 -11.23
N GLU A 50 0.07 1.60 -11.64
CA GLU A 50 0.36 0.17 -11.48
C GLU A 50 0.30 -0.22 -9.99
N PRO A 51 -0.01 -1.49 -9.67
CA PRO A 51 0.01 -1.95 -8.29
C PRO A 51 1.35 -1.64 -7.61
N ILE A 52 1.29 -1.02 -6.44
CA ILE A 52 2.47 -0.64 -5.67
C ILE A 52 2.62 -1.64 -4.53
N ILE A 53 3.77 -2.29 -4.47
CA ILE A 53 4.15 -3.14 -3.36
C ILE A 53 4.92 -2.30 -2.35
N GLY A 54 4.46 -2.30 -1.10
CA GLY A 54 5.16 -1.59 -0.03
C GLY A 54 4.97 -2.25 1.33
N MET A 55 5.73 -1.75 2.29
CA MET A 55 5.70 -2.23 3.67
C MET A 55 4.44 -1.76 4.37
N VAL A 56 3.78 -2.69 5.06
CA VAL A 56 2.63 -2.41 5.93
C VAL A 56 2.95 -1.34 6.97
N SER A 57 4.14 -1.44 7.58
CA SER A 57 4.56 -0.49 8.61
C SER A 57 5.18 0.75 7.98
N GLY A 58 4.54 1.91 8.19
CA GLY A 58 5.11 3.23 7.89
C GLY A 58 4.95 3.72 6.45
N GLN A 59 4.40 2.91 5.53
CA GLN A 59 4.07 3.38 4.17
C GLN A 59 2.57 3.47 3.90
N PHE A 60 1.76 2.65 4.56
CA PHE A 60 0.31 2.65 4.38
C PHE A 60 -0.44 2.80 5.69
N GLU A 61 -1.63 3.37 5.62
CA GLU A 61 -2.62 3.33 6.68
C GLU A 61 -4.01 2.96 6.14
N LEU A 62 -4.82 2.34 7.00
CA LEU A 62 -6.23 2.08 6.71
C LEU A 62 -7.01 3.40 6.69
N VAL A 63 -7.98 3.50 5.78
CA VAL A 63 -8.92 4.63 5.67
C VAL A 63 -10.25 4.27 6.30
#